data_AF-A0A0E4FQ91-F1
#
_entry.id   AF-A0A0E4FQ91-F1
#
_cell.length_a   1.000
_cell.length_b   1.000
_cell.length_c   1.000
_cell.angle_alpha   90.00
_cell.angle_beta   90.00
_cell.angle_gamma   90.00
#
_symmetry.space_group_name_H-M   'P 1'
#
loop_
_entity.id
_entity.type
_entity.pdbx_description
1 polymer ?
#
loop_
_entity_poly.entity_id
_entity_poly.type
_entity_poly.pdbx_seq_one_letter_code
_entity_poly.pdbx_strand_id
1 'polypeptide(L)'
;MSAISASIEALVLDVDRMIDEPFGDSLPRVITSLASLRETILTTDILADDASDIEAITATLDSFHRIFSAIGRRDASAIAALTQSDQAFIDTWGQPAHFLVVRKRIEGS
;
A
#
# COMPACT_ATOMS: atom_id res chain seq x y z
N MET A 1 -6.98 3.71 -14.21
CA MET A 1 -7.21 4.69 -13.13
C MET A 1 -8.39 4.34 -12.22
N SER A 2 -9.60 4.03 -12.74
CA SER A 2 -10.71 3.58 -11.85
C SER A 2 -10.37 2.30 -11.08
N ALA A 3 -9.58 1.40 -11.67
CA ALA A 3 -9.10 0.19 -11.00
C ALA A 3 -8.18 0.49 -9.80
N ILE A 4 -7.22 1.41 -9.94
CA ILE A 4 -6.31 1.80 -8.84
C ILE A 4 -7.09 2.47 -7.71
N SER A 5 -7.97 3.42 -8.04
CA SER A 5 -8.80 4.09 -7.03
C SER A 5 -9.72 3.11 -6.30
N ALA A 6 -10.40 2.22 -7.02
CA ALA A 6 -11.26 1.20 -6.42
C ALA A 6 -10.47 0.21 -5.54
N SER A 7 -9.25 -0.16 -5.95
CA SER A 7 -8.37 -1.01 -5.14
C SER A 7 -7.91 -0.32 -3.85
N ILE A 8 -7.61 0.99 -3.90
CA ILE A 8 -7.26 1.78 -2.71
C ILE A 8 -8.48 1.90 -1.78
N GLU A 9 -9.67 2.21 -2.31
CA GLU A 9 -10.89 2.29 -1.52
C GLU A 9 -11.21 0.96 -0.82
N ALA A 10 -11.11 -0.16 -1.54
CA ALA A 10 -11.29 -1.48 -0.96
C ALA A 10 -10.26 -1.78 0.15
N LEU A 11 -8.99 -1.44 -0.09
CA LEU A 11 -7.92 -1.60 0.88
C LEU A 11 -8.17 -0.79 2.16
N VAL A 12 -8.60 0.46 2.04
CA VAL A 12 -8.93 1.33 3.20
C VAL A 12 -10.08 0.72 4.01
N LEU A 13 -11.13 0.25 3.35
CA LEU A 13 -12.27 -0.39 4.03
C LEU A 13 -11.87 -1.69 4.75
N ASP A 14 -11.00 -2.50 4.14
CA ASP A 14 -10.53 -3.72 4.79
C ASP A 14 -9.60 -3.42 5.98
N VAL A 15 -8.73 -2.40 5.90
CA VAL A 15 -7.91 -1.95 7.03
C VAL A 15 -8.77 -1.40 8.16
N ASP A 16 -9.82 -0.62 7.86
CA ASP A 16 -10.74 -0.09 8.86
C ASP A 16 -11.44 -1.21 9.65
N ARG A 17 -11.93 -2.25 8.95
CA ARG A 17 -12.52 -3.44 9.59
C ARG A 17 -11.57 -4.18 10.53
N MET A 18 -10.25 -4.10 10.29
CA MET A 18 -9.27 -4.72 11.17
C MET A 18 -9.15 -4.03 12.53
N ILE A 19 -9.68 -2.82 12.73
CA ILE A 19 -9.72 -2.17 14.04
C ILE A 19 -10.56 -3.00 15.02
N ASP A 20 -11.71 -3.48 14.55
CA ASP A 20 -12.63 -4.30 15.34
C ASP A 20 -12.22 -5.79 15.34
N GLU A 21 -11.76 -6.31 14.20
CA GLU A 21 -11.35 -7.70 14.04
C GLU A 21 -9.95 -7.85 13.41
N PRO A 22 -8.87 -7.65 14.18
CA PRO A 22 -7.50 -7.54 13.64
C PRO A 22 -6.97 -8.78 12.92
N PHE A 23 -7.54 -9.95 13.22
CA PHE A 23 -7.11 -11.24 12.66
C PHE A 23 -8.23 -11.95 11.89
N GLY A 24 -9.32 -11.24 11.59
CA GLY A 24 -10.46 -11.76 10.82
C GLY A 24 -10.18 -11.85 9.32
N ASP A 25 -11.24 -12.05 8.54
CA ASP A 25 -11.17 -12.22 7.08
C ASP A 25 -10.56 -11.02 6.34
N SER A 26 -10.56 -9.84 6.96
CA SER A 26 -9.98 -8.62 6.39
C SER A 26 -8.45 -8.70 6.28
N LEU A 27 -7.75 -9.39 7.19
CA LEU A 27 -6.29 -9.42 7.19
C LEU A 27 -5.71 -10.13 5.94
N PRO A 28 -6.16 -11.35 5.57
CA PRO A 28 -5.75 -11.98 4.32
C PRO A 28 -6.10 -11.15 3.07
N ARG A 29 -7.22 -10.40 3.10
CA ARG A 29 -7.63 -9.50 2.01
C ARG A 29 -6.69 -8.33 1.89
N VAL A 30 -6.33 -7.66 2.99
CA VAL A 30 -5.36 -6.56 3.01
C VAL A 30 -4.02 -7.01 2.42
N ILE A 31 -3.50 -8.17 2.84
CA ILE A 31 -2.23 -8.72 2.32
C ILE A 31 -2.33 -8.91 0.80
N THR A 32 -3.40 -9.53 0.32
CA THR A 32 -3.60 -9.79 -1.12
C THR A 32 -3.77 -8.49 -1.91
N SER A 33 -4.56 -7.54 -1.40
CA SER A 33 -4.84 -6.25 -2.03
C SER A 33 -3.59 -5.37 -2.12
N LEU A 34 -2.71 -5.39 -1.11
CA LEU A 34 -1.42 -4.69 -1.15
C LEU A 34 -0.52 -5.21 -2.28
N ALA A 35 -0.39 -6.54 -2.39
CA ALA A 35 0.39 -7.17 -3.45
C ALA A 35 -0.21 -6.87 -4.85
N SER A 36 -1.53 -6.95 -4.97
CA SER A 36 -2.24 -6.66 -6.23
C SER A 36 -2.14 -5.19 -6.62
N LEU A 37 -2.24 -4.26 -5.68
CA LEU A 37 -2.12 -2.83 -5.92
C LEU A 37 -0.70 -2.48 -6.36
N ARG A 38 0.33 -3.05 -5.71
CA ARG A 38 1.73 -2.88 -6.11
C ARG A 38 1.95 -3.34 -7.55
N GLU A 39 1.45 -4.53 -7.91
CA GLU A 39 1.56 -5.04 -9.28
C GLU A 39 0.81 -4.16 -10.28
N THR A 40 -0.37 -3.67 -9.91
CA THR A 40 -1.17 -2.77 -10.76
C THR A 40 -0.42 -1.47 -11.01
N ILE A 41 0.26 -0.90 -9.99
CA ILE A 41 1.05 0.32 -10.13
C ILE A 41 2.24 0.10 -11.06
N LEU A 42 2.94 -1.02 -10.95
CA LEU A 42 4.11 -1.34 -11.78
C LEU A 42 3.77 -1.62 -13.25
N THR A 43 2.56 -2.12 -13.52
CA THR A 43 2.14 -2.54 -14.87
C THR A 43 1.24 -1.52 -15.57
N THR A 44 0.76 -0.50 -14.85
CA THR A 44 -0.05 0.58 -15.42
C THR A 44 0.85 1.76 -15.78
N ASP A 45 0.66 2.32 -16.97
CA ASP A 45 1.26 3.61 -17.33
C ASP A 45 0.68 4.72 -16.44
N ILE A 46 1.44 5.12 -15.41
CA ILE A 46 1.10 6.20 -14.48
C ILE A 46 1.92 7.43 -14.85
N LEU A 47 1.24 8.56 -15.03
CA LEU A 47 1.89 9.87 -15.07
C LEU A 47 2.16 10.33 -13.64
N ALA A 48 3.42 10.38 -13.26
CA ALA A 48 3.92 10.95 -12.02
C ALA A 48 4.81 12.17 -12.31
N ASP A 49 4.96 13.05 -11.32
CA ASP A 49 5.80 14.24 -11.44
C ASP A 49 7.28 13.84 -11.49
N ASP A 50 7.67 12.80 -10.75
CA ASP A 50 8.97 12.12 -10.83
C ASP A 50 8.83 10.59 -10.80
N ALA A 51 9.73 9.86 -11.46
CA ALA A 51 9.86 8.41 -11.35
C ALA A 51 10.11 7.97 -9.89
N SER A 52 10.79 8.81 -9.10
CA SER A 52 11.01 8.58 -7.67
C SER A 52 9.70 8.47 -6.87
N ASP A 53 8.60 9.10 -7.32
CA ASP A 53 7.28 8.99 -6.67
C ASP A 53 6.71 7.57 -6.81
N ILE A 54 6.89 6.95 -7.99
CA ILE A 54 6.44 5.57 -8.26
C ILE A 54 7.28 4.57 -7.47
N GLU A 55 8.58 4.81 -7.34
CA GLU A 55 9.46 3.99 -6.51
C GLU A 55 9.07 4.10 -5.02
N ALA A 56 8.81 5.31 -4.53
CA ALA A 56 8.42 5.56 -3.15
C ALA A 56 7.09 4.90 -2.78
N ILE A 57 6.05 5.02 -3.62
CA ILE A 57 4.76 4.37 -3.37
C ILE A 57 4.89 2.84 -3.43
N THR A 58 5.70 2.31 -4.36
CA THR A 58 5.93 0.86 -4.49
C THR A 58 6.67 0.32 -3.27
N ALA A 59 7.70 1.03 -2.78
CA ALA A 59 8.42 0.68 -1.56
C ALA A 59 7.50 0.71 -0.33
N THR A 60 6.60 1.70 -0.25
CA THR A 60 5.61 1.81 0.82
C THR A 60 4.65 0.61 0.82
N LEU A 61 4.10 0.25 -0.35
CA LEU A 61 3.20 -0.90 -0.47
C LEU A 61 3.89 -2.23 -0.13
N ASP A 62 5.15 -2.38 -0.54
CA ASP A 62 5.95 -3.58 -0.20
C ASP A 62 6.21 -3.67 1.31
N SER A 63 6.57 -2.55 1.93
CA SER A 63 6.79 -2.45 3.37
C SER A 63 5.53 -2.85 4.16
N PHE A 64 4.37 -2.26 3.80
CA PHE A 64 3.10 -2.63 4.43
C PHE A 64 2.75 -4.09 4.19
N HIS A 65 2.95 -4.61 2.99
CA HIS A 65 2.71 -6.02 2.71
C HIS A 65 3.54 -6.94 3.62
N ARG A 66 4.82 -6.62 3.85
CA ARG A 66 5.70 -7.37 4.77
C ARG A 66 5.23 -7.29 6.22
N ILE A 67 4.81 -6.11 6.68
CA ILE A 67 4.29 -5.90 8.05
C ILE A 67 2.99 -6.67 8.27
N PHE A 68 1.99 -6.49 7.40
CA PHE A 68 0.71 -7.21 7.51
C PHE A 68 0.89 -8.72 7.38
N SER A 69 1.82 -9.19 6.54
CA SER A 69 2.18 -10.61 6.49
C SER A 69 2.78 -11.13 7.80
N ALA A 70 3.62 -10.34 8.46
CA ALA A 70 4.18 -10.70 9.77
C ALA A 70 3.09 -10.74 10.86
N ILE A 71 2.13 -9.79 10.81
CA ILE A 71 0.93 -9.81 11.68
C ILE A 71 0.12 -11.09 11.46
N GLY A 72 -0.13 -11.48 10.20
CA GLY A 72 -0.84 -12.72 9.86
C GLY A 72 -0.16 -13.98 10.38
N ARG A 73 1.18 -14.00 10.41
CA ARG A 73 1.96 -15.09 11.01
C ARG A 73 2.11 -15.00 12.53
N ARG A 74 1.60 -13.93 13.16
CA ARG A 74 1.83 -13.61 14.59
C ARG A 74 3.32 -13.54 14.94
N ASP A 75 4.12 -13.06 14.00
CA ASP A 75 5.58 -12.99 14.12
C ASP A 75 6.00 -11.65 14.71
N ALA A 76 5.94 -11.55 16.04
CA ALA A 76 6.27 -10.32 16.77
C ALA A 76 7.72 -9.87 16.55
N SER A 77 8.66 -10.80 16.35
CA SER A 77 10.06 -10.48 16.09
C SER A 77 10.23 -9.82 14.73
N ALA A 78 9.57 -10.35 13.69
CA ALA A 78 9.61 -9.75 12.36
C ALA A 78 8.92 -8.37 12.35
N ILE A 79 7.81 -8.21 13.06
CA ILE A 79 7.15 -6.89 13.20
C ILE A 79 8.12 -5.90 13.83
N ALA A 80 8.74 -6.25 14.96
CA ALA A 80 9.69 -5.37 15.64
C ALA A 80 10.86 -4.98 14.73
N ALA A 81 11.48 -5.95 14.06
CA ALA A 81 12.58 -5.69 13.13
C ALA A 81 12.16 -4.75 11.99
N LEU A 82 11.03 -5.02 11.33
CA LEU A 82 10.51 -4.19 10.24
C LEU A 82 10.22 -2.76 10.70
N THR A 83 9.51 -2.58 11.82
CA THR A 83 9.17 -1.25 12.34
C THR A 83 10.38 -0.42 12.77
N GLN A 84 11.53 -1.04 13.02
CA GLN A 84 12.76 -0.36 13.43
C GLN A 84 13.71 -0.03 12.28
N SER A 85 13.69 -0.78 11.19
CA SER A 85 14.70 -0.66 10.13
C SER A 85 14.15 -0.45 8.73
N ASP A 86 12.85 -0.63 8.51
CA ASP A 86 12.26 -0.46 7.18
C ASP A 86 12.08 1.02 6.87
N GLN A 87 12.92 1.55 5.98
CA GLN A 87 12.97 2.98 5.68
C GLN A 87 11.65 3.48 5.08
N ALA A 88 11.02 2.72 4.18
CA ALA A 88 9.75 3.12 3.59
C ALA A 88 8.63 3.22 4.64
N PHE A 89 8.60 2.30 5.61
CA PHE A 89 7.72 2.43 6.76
C PHE A 89 8.06 3.68 7.57
N ILE A 90 9.32 3.86 7.98
CA ILE A 90 9.76 4.99 8.81
C ILE A 90 9.43 6.33 8.14
N ASP A 91 9.66 6.43 6.83
CA ASP A 91 9.40 7.64 6.06
C ASP A 91 7.91 7.97 6.02
N THR A 92 7.00 7.00 6.13
CA THR A 92 5.56 7.31 6.26
C THR A 92 5.19 7.95 7.60
N TRP A 93 6.01 7.79 8.65
CA TRP A 93 5.79 8.44 9.95
C TRP A 93 6.27 9.90 9.91
N GLY A 94 5.31 10.82 9.79
CA GLY A 94 5.57 12.26 9.85
C GLY A 94 5.60 12.98 8.51
N GLN A 95 5.35 12.27 7.40
CA GLN A 95 5.05 12.94 6.13
C GLN A 95 3.69 13.64 6.25
N PRO A 96 3.59 14.95 5.95
CA PRO A 96 2.29 15.52 5.63
C PRO A 96 1.73 14.71 4.46
N ALA A 97 0.47 14.28 4.52
CA ALA A 97 -0.10 13.36 3.53
C ALA A 97 0.13 13.86 2.09
N HIS A 98 1.20 13.40 1.44
CA HIS A 98 1.48 13.67 0.04
C HIS A 98 0.53 12.80 -0.76
N PHE A 99 -0.47 13.44 -1.34
CA PHE A 99 -1.45 12.79 -2.20
C PHE A 99 -0.83 12.58 -3.58
N LEU A 100 -0.77 11.34 -4.05
CA LEU A 100 -0.42 11.05 -5.44
C LEU A 100 -1.63 11.40 -6.32
N VAL A 101 -1.54 12.49 -7.10
CA VAL A 101 -2.57 12.83 -8.09
C VAL A 101 -2.33 12.03 -9.37
N VAL A 102 -2.89 10.82 -9.44
CA VAL A 102 -2.94 10.07 -10.70
C VAL A 102 -3.93 10.78 -11.63
N ARG A 103 -3.58 11.11 -12.88
CA ARG A 103 -4.52 11.65 -13.88
C ARG A 103 -4.87 10.60 -14.94
N LYS A 104 -6.15 10.55 -15.33
CA LYS A 104 -6.64 9.67 -16.40
C LYS A 104 -6.23 10.29 -17.74
N ARG A 105 -5.53 9.54 -18.59
CA ARG A 105 -5.30 9.93 -19.98
C ARG A 105 -6.66 10.06 -20.68
N ILE A 106 -7.00 11.27 -21.14
CA ILE A 106 -8.06 11.47 -22.13
C ILE A 106 -7.40 11.18 -23.47
N GLU A 107 -7.77 10.08 -24.11
CA GLU A 107 -7.34 9.81 -25.48
C GLU A 107 -8.13 10.70 -26.45
N GLY A 108 -7.41 11.51 -27.22
CA GLY A 108 -7.88 12.10 -28.48
C GLY A 108 -8.49 13.51 -28.41
N SER A 109 -7.76 14.47 -28.99
CA SER A 109 -8.34 15.45 -29.91
C SER A 109 -7.58 15.40 -31.22
#